data_AF-A0AAV0J7L3-F1
#
_entry.id   AF-A0AAV0J7L3-F1
#
_cell.length_a   1.000
_cell.length_b   1.000
_cell.length_c   1.000
_cell.angle_alpha   90.00
_cell.angle_beta   90.00
_cell.angle_gamma   90.00
#
_symmetry.space_group_name_H-M   'P 1'
#
loop_
_entity.id
_entity.type
_entity.pdbx_description
1 polymer ?
#
loop_
_entity_poly.entity_id
_entity_poly.type
_entity_poly.pdbx_seq_one_letter_code
_entity_poly.pdbx_strand_id
1 'polypeptide(L)'
;MKSTEDYKGVPYIITLLSASLWTFYGLLKPDGLLIVTVNSAGAIFQTIYVILFITYAPKQNLQISTGILAGVFNVGFLGGVVAITLLALHKNSHEKITFVGTLCMALTIGMYAAPLSAMRMVIQTKSVMYMPFLLSFCLFLNGSVWSIYAVLVKDIYIIVSPHS
;
A
#
# COMPACT_ATOMS: atom_id res chain seq x y z
N MET A 1 -8.74 1.69 30.73
CA MET A 1 -8.26 1.79 29.33
C MET A 1 -7.53 0.48 28.99
N LYS A 2 -8.22 -0.45 28.32
CA LYS A 2 -7.60 -1.63 27.71
C LYS A 2 -7.36 -1.31 26.23
N SER A 3 -6.32 -1.91 25.66
CA SER A 3 -6.06 -1.99 24.21
C SER A 3 -5.28 -0.83 23.56
N THR A 4 -4.01 -0.68 23.96
CA THR A 4 -2.97 -0.03 23.11
C THR A 4 -1.81 -0.98 22.80
N GLU A 5 -1.84 -2.23 23.30
CA GLU A 5 -0.87 -3.28 22.94
C GLU A 5 -1.30 -4.12 21.71
N ASP A 6 -2.54 -3.98 21.22
CA ASP A 6 -3.20 -5.05 20.45
C ASP A 6 -2.97 -5.07 18.93
N TYR A 7 -2.21 -4.13 18.33
CA TYR A 7 -2.05 -4.13 16.87
C TYR A 7 -0.65 -3.81 16.34
N LYS A 8 0.37 -4.45 16.93
CA LYS A 8 1.76 -4.34 16.43
C LYS A 8 1.96 -4.95 15.03
N GLY A 9 1.04 -5.80 14.54
CA GLY A 9 1.11 -6.46 13.23
C GLY A 9 0.33 -5.78 12.09
N VAL A 10 -0.69 -4.96 12.41
CA VAL A 10 -1.58 -4.35 11.40
C VAL A 10 -0.86 -3.50 10.37
N PRO A 11 0.07 -2.61 10.75
CA PRO A 11 0.77 -1.79 9.77
C PRO A 11 1.46 -2.62 8.68
N TYR A 12 2.05 -3.76 9.02
CA TYR A 12 2.70 -4.65 8.05
C TYR A 12 1.68 -5.33 7.13
N ILE A 13 0.55 -5.79 7.69
CA ILE A 13 -0.53 -6.42 6.92
C ILE A 13 -1.14 -5.45 5.90
N ILE A 14 -1.42 -4.22 6.33
CA ILE A 14 -2.03 -3.19 5.48
C ILE A 14 -1.02 -2.70 4.42
N THR A 15 0.25 -2.57 4.78
CA THR A 15 1.31 -2.19 3.83
C THR A 15 1.54 -3.30 2.80
N LEU A 16 1.50 -4.58 3.20
CA LEU A 16 1.54 -5.72 2.28
C LEU A 16 0.37 -5.70 1.31
N LEU A 17 -0.84 -5.43 1.80
CA LEU A 17 -2.04 -5.35 0.96
C LEU A 17 -1.89 -4.23 -0.07
N SER A 18 -1.47 -3.05 0.39
CA SER A 18 -1.24 -1.89 -0.47
C SER A 18 -0.20 -2.18 -1.56
N ALA A 19 0.95 -2.72 -1.18
CA ALA A 19 2.00 -3.08 -2.12
C ALA A 19 1.53 -4.15 -3.12
N SER A 20 0.75 -5.13 -2.67
CA SER A 20 0.21 -6.18 -3.55
C SER A 20 -0.81 -5.63 -4.55
N LEU A 21 -1.72 -4.76 -4.10
CA LEU A 21 -2.70 -4.09 -4.96
C LEU A 21 -2.03 -3.17 -5.97
N TRP A 22 -1.04 -2.37 -5.57
CA TRP A 22 -0.28 -1.52 -6.49
C TRP A 22 0.55 -2.34 -7.49
N THR A 23 1.08 -3.49 -7.08
CA THR A 23 1.74 -4.43 -8.00
C THR A 23 0.76 -4.95 -9.03
N PHE A 24 -0.43 -5.40 -8.59
CA PHE A 24 -1.47 -5.88 -9.51
C PHE A 24 -1.97 -4.77 -10.45
N TYR A 25 -2.18 -3.55 -9.93
CA TYR A 25 -2.49 -2.38 -10.75
C TYR A 25 -1.43 -2.12 -11.83
N GLY A 26 -0.14 -2.20 -11.45
CA GLY A 26 0.97 -2.07 -12.39
C GLY A 26 0.95 -3.13 -13.48
N LEU A 27 0.64 -4.39 -13.15
CA LEU A 27 0.53 -5.48 -14.14
C LEU A 27 -0.62 -5.28 -15.14
N LEU A 28 -1.67 -4.57 -14.74
CA LEU A 28 -2.81 -4.26 -15.63
C LEU A 28 -2.51 -3.09 -16.57
N LYS A 29 -1.50 -2.26 -16.27
CA LYS A 29 -1.19 -1.03 -17.01
C LYS A 29 -0.07 -1.28 -18.03
N PRO A 30 -0.21 -0.84 -19.30
CA PRO A 30 0.83 -1.01 -20.33
C PRO A 30 2.22 -0.52 -19.92
N ASP A 31 2.30 0.66 -19.27
CA ASP A 31 3.56 1.25 -18.78
C ASP A 31 3.68 1.16 -17.25
N GLY A 32 3.18 0.06 -16.67
CA GLY A 32 3.17 -0.14 -15.22
C GLY A 32 4.46 -0.70 -14.62
N LEU A 33 5.51 -0.95 -15.41
CA LEU A 33 6.70 -1.67 -14.97
C LEU A 33 7.36 -1.07 -13.71
N LEU A 34 7.51 0.26 -13.66
CA LEU A 34 8.08 0.93 -12.49
C LEU A 34 7.23 0.73 -11.23
N ILE A 35 5.90 0.72 -11.38
CA ILE A 35 4.97 0.47 -10.28
C ILE A 35 5.10 -0.98 -9.80
N VAL A 36 5.20 -1.93 -10.74
CA VAL A 36 5.37 -3.36 -10.42
C VAL A 36 6.66 -3.60 -9.65
N THR A 37 7.80 -3.08 -10.12
CA THR A 37 9.11 -3.40 -9.52
C THR A 37 9.24 -2.90 -8.09
N VAL A 38 8.90 -1.63 -7.83
CA VAL A 38 9.00 -1.05 -6.48
C VAL A 38 8.00 -1.65 -5.50
N ASN A 39 6.75 -1.91 -5.92
CA ASN A 39 5.74 -2.46 -5.04
C ASN A 39 5.89 -3.96 -4.84
N SER A 40 6.38 -4.72 -5.81
CA SER A 40 6.69 -6.14 -5.62
C SER A 40 7.86 -6.34 -4.65
N ALA A 41 8.91 -5.52 -4.74
CA ALA A 41 9.98 -5.49 -3.74
C ALA A 41 9.41 -5.16 -2.34
N GLY A 42 8.56 -4.13 -2.25
CA GLY A 42 7.86 -3.79 -1.01
C GLY A 42 7.02 -4.94 -0.45
N ALA A 43 6.26 -5.63 -1.30
CA ALA A 43 5.44 -6.78 -0.92
C ALA A 43 6.29 -7.95 -0.41
N ILE A 44 7.46 -8.21 -1.01
CA ILE A 44 8.40 -9.23 -0.53
C ILE A 44 8.88 -8.88 0.89
N PHE A 45 9.35 -7.66 1.12
CA PHE A 45 9.80 -7.22 2.44
C PHE A 45 8.68 -7.30 3.47
N GLN A 46 7.47 -6.84 3.14
CA GLN A 46 6.34 -6.88 4.05
C GLN A 46 5.87 -8.31 4.34
N THR A 47 5.93 -9.21 3.36
CA THR A 47 5.66 -10.64 3.57
C THR A 47 6.64 -11.23 4.58
N ILE A 48 7.94 -10.92 4.45
CA ILE A 48 8.95 -11.36 5.41
C ILE A 48 8.63 -10.81 6.81
N TYR A 49 8.30 -9.53 6.94
CA TYR A 49 7.93 -8.94 8.23
C TYR A 49 6.70 -9.59 8.86
N VAL A 50 5.65 -9.85 8.08
CA VAL A 50 4.43 -10.52 8.55
C VAL A 50 4.74 -11.93 9.03
N ILE A 51 5.54 -12.71 8.27
CA ILE A 51 5.96 -14.06 8.66
C ILE A 51 6.75 -14.01 9.96
N LEU A 52 7.78 -13.16 10.04
CA LEU A 52 8.58 -13.00 11.26
C LEU A 52 7.71 -12.61 12.45
N PHE A 53 6.76 -11.71 12.26
CA PHE A 53 5.86 -11.29 13.33
C PHE A 53 4.98 -12.44 13.82
N ILE A 54 4.38 -13.22 12.91
CA ILE A 54 3.54 -14.37 13.28
C ILE A 54 4.38 -15.47 13.97
N THR A 55 5.62 -15.69 13.54
CA THR A 55 6.50 -16.71 14.12
C THR A 55 7.05 -16.31 15.48
N TYR A 56 7.46 -15.05 15.66
CA TYR A 56 8.23 -14.61 16.82
C TYR A 56 7.45 -13.72 17.80
N ALA A 57 6.18 -13.40 17.55
CA ALA A 57 5.42 -12.59 18.51
C ALA A 57 5.29 -13.31 19.87
N PRO A 58 5.49 -12.62 20.99
CA PRO A 58 5.64 -13.23 22.31
C PRO A 58 4.34 -13.81 22.88
N LYS A 59 3.18 -13.39 22.35
CA LYS A 59 1.85 -13.82 22.82
C LYS A 59 1.18 -14.62 21.71
N GLN A 60 0.79 -15.87 21.99
CA GLN A 60 0.13 -16.75 21.02
C GLN A 60 -1.15 -16.13 20.43
N ASN A 61 -1.94 -15.43 21.26
CA ASN A 61 -3.15 -14.73 20.77
C ASN A 61 -2.84 -13.66 19.73
N LEU A 62 -1.68 -12.98 19.84
CA LEU A 62 -1.25 -11.96 18.89
C LEU A 62 -0.81 -12.60 17.56
N GLN A 63 -0.15 -13.77 17.62
CA GLN A 63 0.20 -14.55 16.43
C GLN A 63 -1.07 -14.98 15.67
N ILE A 64 -2.03 -15.56 16.37
CA ILE A 64 -3.29 -16.04 15.80
C ILE A 64 -4.09 -14.87 15.21
N SER A 65 -4.30 -13.80 15.98
CA SER A 65 -5.04 -12.62 15.52
C SER A 65 -4.39 -12.00 14.27
N THR A 66 -3.06 -11.85 14.27
CA THR A 66 -2.32 -11.31 13.12
C THR A 66 -2.39 -12.25 11.93
N GLY A 67 -2.28 -13.57 12.13
CA GLY A 67 -2.42 -14.56 11.07
C GLY A 67 -3.80 -14.57 10.42
N ILE A 68 -4.87 -14.51 11.22
CA ILE A 68 -6.25 -14.38 10.73
C ILE A 68 -6.38 -13.10 9.91
N LEU A 69 -5.90 -11.97 10.43
CA LEU A 69 -6.01 -10.70 9.75
C LEU A 69 -5.21 -10.68 8.44
N ALA A 70 -4.02 -11.27 8.43
CA ALA A 70 -3.21 -11.43 7.23
C ALA A 70 -3.94 -12.29 6.19
N GLY A 71 -4.54 -13.41 6.59
CA GLY A 71 -5.35 -14.26 5.72
C GLY A 71 -6.56 -13.52 5.15
N VAL A 72 -7.31 -12.80 5.99
CA VAL A 72 -8.49 -12.03 5.57
C VAL A 72 -8.13 -10.97 4.54
N PHE A 73 -7.11 -10.14 4.80
CA PHE A 73 -6.79 -9.03 3.91
C PHE A 73 -5.91 -9.42 2.72
N ASN A 74 -4.82 -10.15 2.95
CA ASN A 74 -3.82 -10.44 1.91
C ASN A 74 -4.12 -11.70 1.09
N VAL A 75 -5.03 -12.57 1.54
CA VAL A 75 -5.49 -13.73 0.76
C VAL A 75 -6.94 -13.54 0.34
N GLY A 76 -7.85 -13.33 1.30
CA GLY A 76 -9.29 -13.22 1.03
C GLY A 76 -9.65 -12.00 0.21
N PHE A 77 -9.40 -10.80 0.75
CA PHE A 77 -9.75 -9.54 0.08
C PHE A 77 -8.93 -9.34 -1.20
N LEU A 78 -7.60 -9.51 -1.15
CA LEU A 78 -6.75 -9.42 -2.34
C LEU A 78 -7.18 -10.42 -3.43
N GLY A 79 -7.38 -11.69 -3.06
CA GLY A 79 -7.83 -12.73 -3.98
C GLY A 79 -9.20 -12.42 -4.58
N GLY A 80 -10.13 -11.89 -3.77
CA GLY A 80 -11.43 -11.41 -4.23
C GLY A 80 -11.31 -10.27 -5.25
N VAL A 81 -10.48 -9.27 -4.99
CA VAL A 81 -10.21 -8.18 -5.94
C VAL A 81 -9.64 -8.71 -7.26
N VAL A 82 -8.66 -9.62 -7.20
CA VAL A 82 -8.07 -10.24 -8.39
C VAL A 82 -9.12 -11.05 -9.15
N ALA A 83 -9.90 -11.88 -8.46
CA ALA A 83 -10.94 -12.70 -9.08
C ALA A 83 -12.02 -11.84 -9.76
N ILE A 84 -12.53 -10.81 -9.09
CA ILE A 84 -13.51 -9.87 -9.67
C ILE A 84 -12.91 -9.19 -10.91
N THR A 85 -11.67 -8.72 -10.81
CA THR A 85 -11.00 -8.00 -11.92
C THR A 85 -10.80 -8.90 -13.14
N LEU A 86 -10.39 -10.16 -12.94
CA LEU A 86 -10.11 -11.08 -14.05
C LEU A 86 -11.37 -11.72 -14.62
N LEU A 87 -12.34 -12.09 -13.77
CA LEU A 87 -13.52 -12.86 -14.17
C LEU A 87 -14.71 -11.95 -14.54
N ALA A 88 -14.98 -10.91 -13.76
CA ALA A 88 -16.15 -10.06 -13.97
C ALA A 88 -15.88 -8.90 -14.96
N LEU A 89 -14.67 -8.33 -14.94
CA LEU A 89 -14.31 -7.19 -15.80
C LEU A 89 -13.58 -7.62 -17.08
N HIS A 90 -13.78 -8.85 -17.56
CA HIS A 90 -12.89 -9.49 -18.54
C HIS A 90 -12.70 -8.69 -19.84
N LYS A 91 -13.74 -7.97 -20.32
CA LYS A 91 -13.80 -7.36 -21.66
C LYS A 91 -13.09 -6.02 -21.80
N ASN A 92 -12.98 -5.23 -20.74
CA ASN A 92 -12.51 -3.85 -20.85
C ASN A 92 -11.30 -3.59 -19.95
N SER A 93 -10.12 -3.44 -20.57
CA SER A 93 -8.87 -3.16 -19.86
C SER A 93 -8.92 -1.84 -19.09
N HIS A 94 -9.64 -0.84 -19.60
CA HIS A 94 -9.78 0.44 -18.92
C HIS A 94 -10.56 0.30 -17.59
N GLU A 95 -11.67 -0.45 -17.59
CA GLU A 95 -12.45 -0.72 -16.38
C GLU A 95 -11.64 -1.46 -15.31
N LYS A 96 -10.82 -2.45 -15.70
CA LYS A 96 -9.91 -3.15 -14.76
C LYS A 96 -8.94 -2.17 -14.09
N ILE A 97 -8.29 -1.33 -14.87
CA ILE A 97 -7.32 -0.34 -14.38
C ILE A 97 -8.01 0.68 -13.47
N THR A 98 -9.18 1.19 -13.85
CA THR A 98 -9.94 2.14 -13.03
C THR A 98 -10.39 1.51 -11.72
N PHE A 99 -10.93 0.29 -11.74
CA PHE A 99 -11.43 -0.40 -10.54
C PHE A 99 -10.31 -0.69 -9.52
N VAL A 100 -9.19 -1.28 -9.97
CA VAL A 100 -8.08 -1.58 -9.06
C VAL A 100 -7.38 -0.28 -8.62
N GLY A 101 -7.25 0.69 -9.53
CA GLY A 101 -6.63 1.98 -9.24
C GLY A 101 -7.38 2.77 -8.17
N THR A 102 -8.71 2.78 -8.17
CA THR A 102 -9.50 3.47 -7.13
C THR A 102 -9.31 2.83 -5.76
N LEU A 103 -9.27 1.51 -5.67
CA LEU A 103 -8.96 0.79 -4.42
C LEU A 103 -7.55 1.12 -3.92
N CYS A 104 -6.55 1.13 -4.80
CA CYS A 104 -5.18 1.51 -4.46
C CYS A 104 -5.10 2.94 -3.90
N MET A 105 -5.78 3.89 -4.54
CA MET A 105 -5.84 5.28 -4.09
C MET A 105 -6.52 5.40 -2.73
N ALA A 106 -7.70 4.79 -2.55
CA ALA A 106 -8.44 4.83 -1.29
C ALA A 106 -7.62 4.26 -0.13
N LEU A 107 -6.96 3.13 -0.34
CA LEU A 107 -6.09 2.51 0.66
C LEU A 107 -4.89 3.39 1.00
N THR A 108 -4.24 3.96 -0.02
CA THR A 108 -3.09 4.88 0.16
C THR A 108 -3.50 6.11 0.97
N ILE A 109 -4.66 6.71 0.70
CA ILE A 109 -5.20 7.82 1.48
C ILE A 109 -5.43 7.40 2.93
N GLY A 110 -6.02 6.22 3.16
CA GLY A 110 -6.21 5.68 4.50
C GLY A 110 -4.90 5.49 5.27
N MET A 111 -3.84 5.04 4.59
CA MET A 111 -2.51 4.87 5.20
C MET A 111 -1.88 6.19 5.67
N TYR A 112 -2.21 7.33 5.06
CA TYR A 112 -1.75 8.64 5.51
C TYR A 112 -2.36 9.10 6.85
N ALA A 113 -3.39 8.41 7.37
CA ALA A 113 -3.93 8.70 8.69
C ALA A 113 -2.87 8.52 9.82
N ALA A 114 -1.99 7.50 9.69
CA ALA A 114 -0.94 7.24 10.66
C ALA A 114 0.10 8.37 10.76
N PRO A 115 0.77 8.81 9.66
CA PRO A 115 1.69 9.94 9.74
C PRO A 115 1.00 11.25 10.13
N LEU A 116 -0.26 11.48 9.74
CA LEU A 116 -1.01 12.68 10.18
C LEU A 116 -1.26 12.67 11.69
N SER A 117 -1.57 11.50 12.26
CA SER A 117 -1.69 11.32 13.71
C SER A 117 -0.35 11.59 14.42
N ALA A 118 0.76 11.11 13.87
CA ALA A 118 2.10 11.39 14.39
C ALA A 118 2.43 12.90 14.34
N MET A 119 2.13 13.59 13.23
CA MET A 119 2.31 15.05 13.13
C MET A 119 1.49 15.81 14.16
N ARG A 120 0.22 15.41 14.36
CA ARG A 120 -0.64 15.98 15.41
C ARG A 120 -0.01 15.81 16.80
N MET A 121 0.55 14.64 17.08
CA MET A 121 1.23 14.36 18.35
C MET A 121 2.48 15.24 18.53
N VAL A 122 3.29 15.45 17.49
CA VAL A 122 4.45 16.36 17.54
C VAL A 122 4.01 17.80 17.88
N ILE A 123 2.93 18.29 17.26
CA ILE A 123 2.42 19.64 17.53
C ILE A 123 1.95 19.78 18.99
N GLN A 124 1.24 18.76 19.51
CA GLN A 124 0.71 18.76 20.87
C GLN A 124 1.79 18.60 21.93
N THR A 125 2.75 17.70 21.71
CA THR A 125 3.82 17.37 22.67
C THR A 125 5.03 18.30 22.55
N LYS A 126 5.10 19.12 21.49
CA LYS A 126 6.25 19.96 21.16
C LYS A 126 7.57 19.18 21.10
N SER A 127 7.49 17.90 20.78
CA SER A 127 8.62 16.97 20.74
C SER A 127 8.61 16.17 19.45
N VAL A 128 9.78 16.03 18.83
CA VAL A 128 9.98 15.24 17.60
C VAL A 128 10.39 13.80 17.88
N MET A 129 10.35 13.36 19.16
CA MET A 129 10.77 12.02 19.56
C MET A 129 10.07 10.89 18.77
N TYR A 130 8.82 11.13 18.33
CA TYR A 130 8.02 10.16 17.58
C TYR A 130 8.08 10.34 16.04
N MET A 131 8.88 11.30 15.55
CA MET A 131 8.97 11.61 14.12
C MET A 131 10.44 11.91 13.74
N PRO A 132 11.25 10.87 13.46
CA PRO A 132 12.63 11.08 13.06
C PRO A 132 12.68 11.84 11.72
N PHE A 133 13.45 12.93 11.69
CA PHE A 133 13.54 13.84 10.55
C PHE A 133 13.83 13.12 9.23
N LEU A 134 14.75 12.16 9.24
CA LEU A 134 15.17 11.43 8.04
C LEU A 134 14.03 10.63 7.41
N LEU A 135 13.21 9.93 8.20
CA LEU A 135 12.07 9.18 7.67
C LEU A 135 11.05 10.13 7.03
N SER A 136 10.77 11.26 7.67
CA SER A 136 9.87 12.28 7.15
C SER A 136 10.38 12.89 5.83
N PHE A 137 11.68 13.17 5.76
CA PHE A 137 12.32 13.68 4.54
C PHE A 137 12.29 12.65 3.40
N CYS A 138 12.58 11.37 3.68
CA CYS A 138 12.47 10.31 2.69
C CYS A 138 11.03 10.12 2.19
N LEU A 139 10.03 10.20 3.08
CA LEU A 139 8.61 10.13 2.71
C LEU A 139 8.20 11.32 1.83
N PHE A 140 8.71 12.52 2.13
CA PHE A 140 8.50 13.70 1.29
C PHE A 140 9.08 13.52 -0.11
N LEU A 141 10.35 13.12 -0.22
CA LEU A 141 10.99 12.85 -1.51
C LEU A 141 10.27 11.75 -2.30
N ASN A 142 9.86 10.67 -1.63
CA ASN A 142 9.06 9.62 -2.25
C ASN A 142 7.75 10.19 -2.82
N GLY A 143 7.01 11.00 -2.05
CA GLY A 143 5.82 11.69 -2.53
C GLY A 143 6.08 12.60 -3.74
N SER A 144 7.19 13.34 -3.72
CA SER A 144 7.60 14.20 -4.85
C SER A 144 7.90 13.39 -6.10
N VAL A 145 8.68 12.31 -5.99
CA VAL A 145 9.02 11.42 -7.12
C VAL A 145 7.77 10.82 -7.73
N TRP A 146 6.85 10.30 -6.92
CA TRP A 146 5.59 9.73 -7.41
C TRP A 146 4.66 10.77 -8.04
N SER A 147 4.64 11.99 -7.50
CA SER A 147 3.87 13.10 -8.08
C SER A 147 4.41 13.50 -9.45
N ILE A 148 5.74 13.64 -9.59
CA ILE A 148 6.40 13.93 -10.86
C ILE A 148 6.15 12.79 -11.85
N TYR A 149 6.32 11.53 -11.43
CA TYR A 149 6.01 10.36 -12.26
C TYR A 149 4.56 10.37 -12.76
N ALA A 150 3.58 10.70 -11.90
CA ALA A 150 2.18 10.75 -12.28
C ALA A 150 1.89 11.85 -13.33
N VAL A 151 2.54 13.01 -13.22
CA VAL A 151 2.44 14.10 -14.22
C VAL A 151 3.07 13.67 -15.53
N LEU A 152 4.31 13.17 -15.50
CA LEU A 152 5.03 12.74 -16.70
C LEU A 152 4.27 11.63 -17.45
N VAL A 153 3.72 10.64 -16.74
CA VAL A 153 2.93 9.58 -17.39
C VAL A 153 1.66 10.13 -18.02
N LYS A 154 1.01 11.16 -17.45
CA LYS A 154 -0.14 11.81 -18.10
C LYS A 154 0.28 12.59 -19.36
N ASP A 155 1.40 13.32 -19.30
CA ASP A 155 1.86 14.18 -20.38
C ASP A 155 2.51 13.38 -21.54
N ILE A 156 3.19 12.26 -21.26
CA ILE A 156 3.79 11.40 -22.29
C ILE A 156 2.72 10.83 -23.23
N TYR A 157 1.53 10.46 -22.74
CA TYR A 157 0.46 9.99 -23.64
C TYR A 157 -0.13 11.12 -24.50
N ILE A 158 -0.10 12.37 -24.03
CA ILE A 158 -0.52 13.54 -24.84
C ILE A 158 0.52 13.83 -25.94
N ILE A 159 1.81 13.58 -25.68
CA ILE A 159 2.90 13.83 -26.64
C ILE A 159 3.06 12.69 -27.67
N VAL A 160 2.82 11.43 -27.26
CA VAL A 160 3.03 10.24 -28.11
C VAL A 160 1.81 9.91 -28.99
N SER A 161 0.67 10.59 -28.82
CA SER A 161 -0.49 10.46 -29.72
C SER A 161 -0.93 11.82 -30.30
N PRO A 162 -0.28 12.30 -31.39
CA PRO A 162 -0.85 13.40 -32.17
C PRO A 162 -2.04 12.96 -33.05
N HIS A 163 -2.14 11.70 -33.45
CA HIS A 163 -3.22 11.21 -34.32
C HIS A 163 -3.37 9.68 -34.27
N SER A 164 -4.54 9.21 -33.85
CA SER A 164 -5.16 7.95 -34.31
C SER A 164 -6.66 8.10 -34.27
#